data_AF-A0A085TRY8-F1
#
_entry.id   AF-A0A085TRY8-F1
#
_cell.length_a   1.000
_cell.length_b   1.000
_cell.length_c   1.000
_cell.angle_alpha   90.00
_cell.angle_beta   90.00
_cell.angle_gamma   90.00
#
_symmetry.space_group_name_H-M   'P 1'
#
loop_
_entity.id
_entity.type
_entity.pdbx_description
1 polymer ?
#
loop_
_entity_poly.entity_id
_entity_poly.type
_entity_poly.pdbx_seq_one_letter_code
_entity_poly.pdbx_strand_id
1 'polypeptide(L)'
;MFHQMNPIDDVISTARAALEALDVLPPVCLFGTEEDRNFFQEIVTRGEVLGEDFRDCGASLLRHLARVEPDEEFERNIDTAIRQIRDAINGSYCIAGGLANDCEPGILRAA
;
A
#
# COMPACT_ATOMS: atom_id res chain seq x y z
N MET A 1 -21.71 16.24 13.30
CA MET A 1 -20.25 16.30 13.32
C MET A 1 -19.76 15.37 12.23
N PHE A 2 -19.29 15.90 11.11
CA PHE A 2 -18.62 15.09 10.11
C PHE A 2 -17.15 15.02 10.54
N HIS A 3 -16.70 13.87 11.04
CA HIS A 3 -15.27 13.58 11.02
C HIS A 3 -14.90 13.54 9.53
N GLN A 4 -14.27 14.59 9.01
CA GLN A 4 -13.52 14.44 7.77
C GLN A 4 -12.40 13.47 8.10
N MET A 5 -12.62 12.20 7.74
CA MET A 5 -11.56 11.21 7.74
C MET A 5 -10.44 11.79 6.89
N ASN A 6 -9.27 11.96 7.49
CA ASN A 6 -8.13 12.44 6.73
C ASN A 6 -7.80 11.34 5.70
N PRO A 7 -7.76 11.67 4.40
CA PRO A 7 -7.54 10.66 3.38
C PRO A 7 -6.22 9.90 3.55
N ILE A 8 -5.25 10.46 4.28
CA ILE A 8 -4.01 9.76 4.65
C ILE A 8 -4.30 8.65 5.67
N ASP A 9 -5.20 8.87 6.64
CA ASP A 9 -5.59 7.84 7.61
C ASP A 9 -6.28 6.65 6.93
N ASP A 10 -7.03 6.87 5.85
CA ASP A 10 -7.61 5.79 5.04
C ASP A 10 -6.52 4.97 4.33
N VAL A 11 -5.48 5.61 3.80
CA VAL A 11 -4.34 4.91 3.20
C VAL A 11 -3.57 4.12 4.25
N ILE A 12 -3.33 4.70 5.43
CA ILE A 12 -2.67 4.02 6.56
C ILE A 12 -3.48 2.81 7.01
N SER A 13 -4.80 2.96 7.16
CA SER A 13 -5.71 1.87 7.52
C SER A 13 -5.65 0.73 6.51
N THR A 14 -5.68 1.07 5.21
CA THR A 14 -5.57 0.10 4.12
C THR A 14 -4.20 -0.60 4.11
N ALA A 15 -3.12 0.14 4.33
CA ALA A 15 -1.78 -0.42 4.40
C ALA A 15 -1.58 -1.34 5.62
N ARG A 16 -2.25 -1.04 6.75
CA ARG A 16 -2.32 -1.94 7.90
C ARG A 16 -3.09 -3.22 7.59
N ALA A 17 -4.25 -3.10 6.93
CA ALA A 17 -5.01 -4.28 6.49
C ALA A 17 -4.19 -5.15 5.51
N ALA A 18 -3.32 -4.54 4.70
CA ALA A 18 -2.38 -5.27 3.85
C ALA A 18 -1.34 -6.05 4.67
N LEU A 19 -0.79 -5.46 5.75
CA LEU A 19 0.08 -6.18 6.68
C LEU A 19 -0.64 -7.34 7.37
N GLU A 20 -1.85 -7.11 7.88
CA GLU A 20 -2.64 -8.17 8.51
C GLU A 20 -2.92 -9.32 7.54
N ALA A 21 -3.18 -9.01 6.26
CA ALA A 21 -3.35 -10.04 5.23
C ALA A 21 -2.05 -10.81 4.95
N LEU A 22 -0.89 -10.12 4.96
CA LEU A 22 0.43 -10.77 4.84
C LEU A 22 0.74 -11.67 6.05
N ASP A 23 0.35 -11.27 7.26
CA ASP A 23 0.61 -12.03 8.49
C ASP A 23 -0.17 -13.35 8.57
N VAL A 24 -1.27 -13.46 7.83
CA VAL A 24 -2.08 -14.68 7.72
C VAL A 24 -1.47 -15.66 6.71
N LEU A 25 -0.58 -15.21 5.82
CA LEU A 25 0.04 -16.08 4.84
C LEU A 25 1.03 -17.05 5.49
N PRO A 26 1.12 -18.29 4.99
CA PRO A 26 2.14 -19.21 5.48
C PRO A 26 3.53 -18.68 5.10
N PRO A 27 4.57 -18.90 5.93
CA PRO A 27 5.91 -18.37 5.69
C PRO A 27 6.51 -18.75 4.34
N VAL A 28 6.11 -19.89 3.78
CA VAL A 28 6.55 -20.35 2.45
C VAL A 28 6.16 -19.40 1.32
N CYS A 29 5.03 -18.69 1.46
CA CYS A 29 4.56 -17.70 0.47
C CYS A 29 5.31 -16.37 0.54
N LEU A 30 6.13 -16.16 1.57
CA LEU A 30 6.89 -14.93 1.79
C LEU A 30 8.40 -15.17 1.74
N PHE A 31 8.83 -16.41 1.46
CA PHE A 31 10.22 -16.79 1.44
C PHE A 31 10.99 -16.03 0.35
N GLY A 32 12.02 -15.28 0.74
CA GLY A 32 12.79 -14.40 -0.13
C GLY A 32 12.26 -12.96 -0.20
N THR A 33 11.26 -12.60 0.62
CA THR A 33 10.74 -11.22 0.74
C THR A 33 10.72 -10.70 2.17
N GLU A 34 11.44 -11.34 3.09
CA GLU A 34 11.45 -10.96 4.50
C GLU A 34 11.92 -9.51 4.70
N GLU A 35 12.94 -9.08 3.95
CA GLU A 35 13.43 -7.70 4.00
C GLU A 35 12.38 -6.71 3.47
N ASP A 36 11.78 -6.99 2.32
CA ASP A 36 10.70 -6.17 1.75
C ASP A 36 9.51 -6.07 2.71
N ARG A 37 9.08 -7.19 3.30
CA ARG A 37 7.98 -7.20 4.28
C ARG A 37 8.33 -6.39 5.53
N ASN A 38 9.53 -6.57 6.08
CA ASN A 38 9.97 -5.84 7.27
C ASN A 38 10.05 -4.33 6.98
N PHE A 39 10.56 -3.96 5.82
CA PHE A 39 10.63 -2.57 5.40
C PHE A 39 9.22 -1.97 5.17
N PHE A 40 8.33 -2.72 4.53
CA PHE A 40 6.93 -2.33 4.37
C PHE A 40 6.25 -2.11 5.74
N GLN A 41 6.47 -3.02 6.69
CA GLN A 41 5.97 -2.89 8.06
C GLN A 41 6.51 -1.65 8.76
N GLU A 42 7.80 -1.34 8.62
CA GLU A 42 8.41 -0.14 9.20
C GLU A 42 7.76 1.13 8.65
N ILE A 43 7.64 1.25 7.32
CA ILE A 43 7.04 2.40 6.65
C ILE A 43 5.60 2.62 7.11
N VAL A 44 4.79 1.55 7.14
CA VAL A 44 3.38 1.62 7.57
C VAL A 44 3.27 1.99 9.05
N THR A 45 4.19 1.50 9.90
CA THR A 45 4.24 1.86 11.32
C THR A 45 4.57 3.33 11.53
N ARG A 46 5.50 3.87 10.72
CA ARG A 46 5.86 5.30 10.72
C ARG A 46 4.81 6.20 10.08
N GLY A 47 3.85 5.63 9.34
CA GLY A 47 2.82 6.36 8.61
C GLY A 47 3.31 7.00 7.31
N GLU A 48 4.47 6.59 6.80
CA GLU A 48 5.13 7.19 5.63
C GLU A 48 4.60 6.62 4.31
N VAL A 49 3.27 6.46 4.21
CA VAL A 49 2.58 5.72 3.13
C VAL A 49 2.43 6.50 1.82
N LEU A 50 2.87 7.75 1.76
CA LEU A 50 2.84 8.59 0.54
C LEU A 50 4.18 8.59 -0.22
N GLY A 51 5.22 7.99 0.36
CA GLY A 51 6.57 7.96 -0.20
C GLY A 51 6.70 7.06 -1.43
N GLU A 52 7.75 7.30 -2.22
CA GLU A 52 8.17 6.37 -3.28
C GLU A 52 8.58 5.01 -2.71
N ASP A 53 9.32 5.02 -1.59
CA ASP A 53 9.75 3.81 -0.88
C ASP A 53 8.57 2.88 -0.53
N PHE A 54 7.45 3.44 -0.06
CA PHE A 54 6.23 2.67 0.21
C PHE A 54 5.70 1.96 -1.03
N ARG A 55 5.65 2.69 -2.15
CA ARG A 55 5.07 2.23 -3.41
C ARG A 55 5.97 1.21 -4.09
N ASP A 56 7.28 1.42 -4.06
CA ASP A 56 8.27 0.51 -4.62
C ASP A 56 8.34 -0.79 -3.83
N CYS A 57 8.38 -0.69 -2.51
CA CYS A 57 8.36 -1.85 -1.63
C CYS A 57 7.06 -2.66 -1.80
N GLY A 58 5.90 -1.99 -1.78
CA GLY A 58 4.62 -2.64 -2.04
C GLY A 58 4.55 -3.28 -3.43
N ALA A 59 5.11 -2.66 -4.46
CA ALA A 59 5.19 -3.23 -5.80
C ALA A 59 6.13 -4.45 -5.86
N SER A 60 7.22 -4.47 -5.09
CA SER A 60 8.09 -5.66 -4.94
C SER A 60 7.31 -6.84 -4.37
N LEU A 61 6.60 -6.61 -3.25
CA LEU A 61 5.75 -7.61 -2.60
C LEU A 61 4.66 -8.13 -3.54
N LEU A 62 3.99 -7.25 -4.31
CA LEU A 62 3.01 -7.67 -5.31
C LEU A 62 3.61 -8.58 -6.39
N ARG A 63 4.80 -8.24 -6.90
CA ARG A 63 5.48 -9.07 -7.92
C ARG A 63 5.86 -10.43 -7.36
N HIS A 64 6.23 -10.50 -6.08
CA HIS A 64 6.51 -11.78 -5.43
C HIS A 64 5.25 -12.62 -5.28
N LEU A 65 4.20 -12.07 -4.66
CA LEU A 65 2.95 -12.78 -4.41
C LEU A 65 2.29 -13.26 -5.72
N ALA A 66 2.40 -12.50 -6.80
CA ALA A 66 1.88 -12.89 -8.12
C ALA A 66 2.63 -14.10 -8.75
N ARG A 67 3.79 -14.48 -8.23
CA ARG A 67 4.59 -15.63 -8.68
C ARG A 67 4.45 -16.85 -7.78
N VAL A 68 3.88 -16.68 -6.60
CA VAL A 68 3.62 -17.80 -5.69
C VAL A 68 2.50 -18.63 -6.30
N GLU A 69 2.72 -19.92 -6.50
CA GLU A 69 1.66 -20.87 -6.82
C GLU A 69 0.92 -21.20 -5.51
N PRO A 70 -0.34 -20.77 -5.34
CA PRO A 70 -1.07 -21.02 -4.11
C PRO A 70 -1.44 -22.50 -3.98
N ASP A 71 -1.27 -23.05 -2.78
CA ASP A 71 -2.09 -24.20 -2.38
C ASP A 71 -3.56 -23.75 -2.29
N GLU A 72 -4.51 -24.62 -2.66
CA GLU A 72 -5.96 -24.33 -2.65
C GLU A 72 -6.45 -23.81 -1.27
N GLU A 73 -5.75 -24.18 -0.18
CA GLU A 73 -6.06 -23.74 1.18
C GLU A 73 -5.81 -22.23 1.40
N PHE A 74 -4.83 -21.65 0.70
CA PHE A 74 -4.35 -20.27 0.95
C PHE A 74 -4.56 -19.31 -0.22
N GLU A 75 -5.06 -19.77 -1.36
CA GLU A 75 -5.36 -18.95 -2.56
C GLU A 75 -6.12 -17.67 -2.22
N ARG A 76 -7.20 -17.78 -1.44
CA ARG A 76 -8.01 -16.62 -1.03
C ARG A 76 -7.25 -15.62 -0.16
N ASN A 77 -6.33 -16.10 0.67
CA ASN A 77 -5.53 -15.24 1.54
C ASN A 77 -4.49 -14.49 0.70
N ILE A 78 -3.88 -15.15 -0.29
CA ILE A 78 -2.95 -14.51 -1.23
C ILE A 78 -3.66 -13.46 -2.06
N ASP A 79 -4.83 -13.77 -2.63
CA ASP A 79 -5.64 -12.79 -3.36
C ASP A 79 -6.03 -11.59 -2.49
N THR A 80 -6.38 -11.86 -1.22
CA THR A 80 -6.70 -10.80 -0.26
C THR A 80 -5.48 -9.91 -0.01
N ALA A 81 -4.30 -10.48 0.22
CA ALA A 81 -3.07 -9.72 0.41
C ALA A 81 -2.72 -8.88 -0.83
N ILE A 82 -2.77 -9.48 -2.02
CA ILE A 82 -2.54 -8.79 -3.30
C ILE A 82 -3.50 -7.61 -3.45
N ARG A 83 -4.79 -7.81 -3.18
CA ARG A 83 -5.81 -6.77 -3.29
C ARG A 83 -5.52 -5.62 -2.32
N GLN A 84 -5.26 -5.93 -1.04
CA GLN A 84 -5.01 -4.91 -0.02
C GLN A 84 -3.75 -4.10 -0.31
N ILE A 85 -2.65 -4.74 -0.73
CA ILE A 85 -1.42 -4.02 -1.11
C ILE A 85 -1.68 -3.10 -2.30
N ARG A 86 -2.41 -3.59 -3.32
CA ARG A 86 -2.78 -2.77 -4.47
C ARG A 86 -3.65 -1.57 -4.08
N ASP A 87 -4.65 -1.78 -3.24
CA ASP A 87 -5.55 -0.73 -2.76
C ASP A 87 -4.76 0.33 -1.97
N ALA A 88 -3.80 -0.08 -1.13
CA ALA A 88 -2.95 0.84 -0.39
C ALA A 88 -2.02 1.67 -1.31
N ILE A 89 -1.38 1.03 -2.30
CA ILE A 89 -0.53 1.73 -3.28
C ILE A 89 -1.35 2.70 -4.14
N ASN A 90 -2.53 2.28 -4.60
CA ASN A 90 -3.42 3.13 -5.38
C ASN A 90 -3.91 4.33 -4.55
N GLY A 91 -4.24 4.10 -3.28
CA GLY A 91 -4.56 5.17 -2.33
C GLY A 91 -3.42 6.17 -2.20
N SER A 92 -2.19 5.69 -2.01
CA SER A 92 -0.98 6.52 -1.97
C SER A 92 -0.81 7.40 -3.22
N TYR A 93 -0.95 6.81 -4.42
CA TYR A 93 -0.91 7.58 -5.67
C TYR A 93 -2.05 8.60 -5.80
N CYS A 94 -3.28 8.22 -5.41
CA CYS A 94 -4.44 9.11 -5.47
C CYS A 94 -4.23 10.36 -4.60
N ILE A 95 -3.72 10.19 -3.39
CA ILE A 95 -3.46 11.31 -2.48
C ILE A 95 -2.29 12.16 -2.98
N ALA A 96 -1.21 11.54 -3.45
CA ALA A 96 -0.09 12.28 -4.03
C ALA A 96 -0.51 13.10 -5.27
N GLY A 97 -1.36 12.54 -6.13
CA GLY A 97 -1.91 13.22 -7.31
C GLY A 97 -2.94 14.31 -6.97
N GLY A 98 -3.75 14.09 -5.93
CA GLY A 98 -4.68 15.10 -5.38
C GLY A 98 -3.91 16.29 -4.81
N LEU A 99 -2.92 16.04 -3.95
CA LEU A 99 -2.03 17.07 -3.41
C LEU A 99 -1.27 17.84 -4.49
N ALA A 100 -0.87 17.18 -5.58
CA ALA A 100 -0.25 17.84 -6.73
C ALA A 100 -1.23 18.78 -7.46
N ASN A 101 -2.51 18.40 -7.57
CA ASN A 101 -3.55 19.24 -8.17
C ASN A 101 -3.98 20.41 -7.25
N ASP A 102 -3.95 20.23 -5.92
CA ASP A 102 -4.18 21.29 -4.94
C ASP A 102 -2.98 22.27 -4.82
N CYS A 103 -1.80 21.87 -5.31
CA CYS A 103 -0.57 22.65 -5.40
C CYS A 103 -0.33 23.30 -6.77
N GLU A 104 -1.39 23.69 -7.50
CA GLU A 104 -1.30 24.64 -8.62
C GLU A 104 -1.49 26.08 -8.10
N PRO A 105 -0.42 26.82 -7.71
CA PRO A 105 -0.53 28.24 -7.43
C PRO A 105 -0.64 29.02 -8.74
N GLY A 106 -1.79 29.64 -8.95
CA GLY A 106 -1.90 30.87 -9.72
C GLY A 106 -1.42 30.81 -11.17
N ILE A 107 -2.31 30.42 -12.08
CA ILE A 107 -2.33 31.06 -13.39
C ILE A 107 -2.74 32.52 -13.15
N LEU A 108 -1.75 33.38 -12.89
CA LEU A 108 -1.83 34.80 -13.16
C LEU A 108 -2.10 34.95 -14.66
N ARG A 109 -3.39 35.08 -14.98
CA ARG A 109 -3.86 35.48 -16.30
C ARG A 109 -3.49 36.94 -16.47
N ALA A 110 -2.26 37.19 -16.91
CA ALA A 110 -1.88 38.48 -17.48
C ALA A 110 -2.57 38.59 -18.85
N ALA A 111 -3.53 39.50 -18.94
CA ALA A 111 -4.09 40.04 -20.17
C ALA A 111 -4.02 41.57 -20.07
#